data_AF-O87283-F1
#
_entry.id   AF-O87283-F1
#
_cell.length_a   1.000
_cell.length_b   1.000
_cell.length_c   1.000
_cell.angle_alpha   90.00
_cell.angle_beta   90.00
_cell.angle_gamma   90.00
#
_symmetry.space_group_name_H-M   'P 1'
#
loop_
_entity.id
_entity.type
_entity.pdbx_description
1 polymer ?
#
loop_
_entity_poly.entity_id
_entity_poly.type
_entity_poly.pdbx_seq_one_letter_code
_entity_poly.pdbx_strand_id
1 'polypeptide(L)'
;STRLLLGGLAQKTVLDTLREEGEDIEMDDVIKDGYGATRCVESGGPEPGVGCAGRGIITSINMLEQLGAYEQELDYTFYDVLGDVVCGGFAMPIREGKAEEINIVVS
;
A
#
# COMPACT_ATOMS: atom_id res chain seq x y z
N SER A 1 1.18 8.86 4.65
CA SER A 1 1.30 7.75 5.61
C SER A 1 0.00 7.58 6.38
N THR A 2 -0.42 6.32 6.59
CA THR A 2 -1.64 5.94 7.32
C THR A 2 -1.54 6.18 8.82
N ARG A 3 -0.34 6.48 9.34
CA ARG A 3 -0.07 6.67 10.77
C ARG A 3 -1.03 7.64 11.47
N LEU A 4 -1.46 8.70 10.80
CA LEU A 4 -2.41 9.66 11.38
C LEU A 4 -3.84 9.09 11.48
N LEU A 5 -4.24 8.26 10.52
CA LEU A 5 -5.52 7.54 10.56
C LEU A 5 -5.54 6.49 11.66
N LEU A 6 -4.38 5.91 11.99
CA LEU A 6 -4.21 4.89 13.03
C LEU A 6 -3.81 5.47 14.40
N GLY A 7 -4.05 6.76 14.65
CA GLY A 7 -3.79 7.37 15.96
C GLY A 7 -2.32 7.38 16.38
N GLY A 8 -1.39 7.40 15.42
CA GLY A 8 0.05 7.40 15.67
C GLY A 8 0.70 6.00 15.65
N LEU A 9 -0.08 4.93 15.48
CA LEU A 9 0.42 3.57 15.37
C LEU A 9 1.29 3.40 14.11
N ALA A 10 2.47 2.81 14.29
CA ALA A 10 3.28 2.30 13.20
C ALA A 10 2.90 0.84 12.96
N GLN A 11 2.00 0.59 12.02
CA GLN A 11 1.62 -0.77 11.65
C GLN A 11 2.75 -1.47 10.89
N LYS A 12 2.75 -2.81 10.94
CA LYS A 12 3.63 -3.66 10.13
C LYS A 12 3.28 -3.47 8.65
N THR A 13 4.30 -3.49 7.78
CA THR A 13 4.12 -3.26 6.34
C THR A 13 3.93 -4.58 5.60
N VAL A 14 3.33 -4.53 4.41
CA VAL A 14 3.11 -5.72 3.57
C VAL A 14 4.42 -6.45 3.27
N LEU A 15 5.46 -5.71 2.90
CA LEU A 15 6.78 -6.31 2.63
C LEU A 15 7.49 -6.84 3.88
N ASP A 16 7.20 -6.30 5.07
CA ASP A 16 7.73 -6.85 6.33
C ASP A 16 7.00 -8.15 6.69
N THR A 17 5.68 -8.18 6.56
CA THR A 17 4.87 -9.38 6.78
C THR A 17 5.27 -10.50 5.82
N LEU A 18 5.44 -10.22 4.53
CA LEU A 18 5.96 -11.17 3.53
C LEU A 18 7.34 -11.75 3.90
N ARG A 19 8.21 -10.95 4.51
CA ARG A 19 9.54 -11.41 4.92
C ARG A 19 9.51 -12.31 6.15
N GLU A 20 8.58 -12.06 7.07
CA GLU A 20 8.49 -12.80 8.33
C GLU A 20 7.62 -14.05 8.24
N GLU A 21 6.52 -13.97 7.49
CA GLU A 21 5.45 -14.99 7.46
C GLU A 21 5.41 -15.76 6.14
N GLY A 22 6.09 -15.30 5.10
CA GLY A 22 6.13 -15.96 3.79
C GLY A 22 4.83 -15.73 3.01
N GLU A 23 4.28 -16.80 2.43
CA GLU A 23 3.05 -16.73 1.60
C GLU A 23 1.76 -16.95 2.42
N ASP A 24 1.86 -17.40 3.68
CA ASP A 24 0.73 -17.67 4.56
C ASP A 24 0.28 -16.38 5.29
N ILE A 25 -0.15 -15.37 4.53
CA ILE A 25 -0.58 -14.08 5.07
C ILE A 25 -2.08 -13.92 4.95
N GLU A 26 -2.71 -13.46 6.02
CA GLU A 26 -4.12 -13.11 6.05
C GLU A 26 -4.32 -11.59 5.93
N MET A 27 -5.54 -11.17 5.59
CA MET A 27 -5.86 -9.76 5.39
C MET A 27 -5.68 -8.93 6.67
N ASP A 28 -5.94 -9.53 7.83
CA ASP A 28 -5.84 -8.86 9.14
C ASP A 28 -4.39 -8.62 9.59
N ASP A 29 -3.41 -9.28 8.96
CA ASP A 29 -1.99 -9.09 9.26
C ASP A 29 -1.46 -7.77 8.70
N VAL A 30 -2.05 -7.31 7.59
CA VAL A 30 -1.59 -6.14 6.83
C VAL A 30 -2.58 -4.98 6.83
N ILE A 31 -3.88 -5.24 7.01
CA ILE A 31 -4.92 -4.21 7.10
C ILE A 31 -5.22 -3.89 8.56
N LYS A 32 -5.28 -2.59 8.88
CA LYS A 32 -5.78 -2.09 10.17
C LYS A 32 -6.88 -1.06 9.97
N ASP A 33 -7.92 -1.14 10.78
CA ASP A 33 -8.97 -0.13 10.80
C ASP A 33 -8.52 1.11 11.58
N GLY A 34 -8.64 2.26 10.93
CA GLY A 34 -8.35 3.57 11.50
C GLY A 34 -9.59 4.43 11.72
N TYR A 35 -9.35 5.73 11.83
CA TYR A 35 -10.42 6.73 11.97
C TYR A 35 -11.50 6.58 10.90
N GLY A 36 -12.77 6.65 11.32
CA GLY A 36 -13.91 6.59 10.40
C GLY A 36 -14.08 5.25 9.69
N ALA A 37 -13.60 4.14 10.28
CA ALA A 37 -13.56 2.82 9.65
C ALA A 37 -12.73 2.78 8.35
N THR A 38 -11.75 3.68 8.24
CA THR A 38 -10.82 3.69 7.10
C THR A 38 -9.85 2.53 7.22
N ARG A 39 -9.87 1.62 6.24
CA ARG A 39 -8.90 0.53 6.16
C ARG A 39 -7.54 1.05 5.72
N CYS A 40 -6.52 0.79 6.52
CA CYS A 40 -5.18 1.30 6.32
C CYS A 40 -4.23 0.14 6.03
N VAL A 41 -3.39 0.32 5.01
CA VAL A 41 -2.30 -0.61 4.66
C VAL A 41 -1.05 0.21 4.35
N GLU A 42 0.13 -0.32 4.67
CA GLU A 42 1.41 0.28 4.30
C GLU A 42 2.20 -0.75 3.49
N SER A 43 2.61 -0.40 2.27
CA SER A 43 3.35 -1.31 1.37
C SER A 43 4.72 -1.68 1.98
N GLY A 44 5.39 -0.71 2.58
CA GLY A 44 6.77 -0.84 3.03
C GLY A 44 7.77 -0.59 1.91
N GLY A 45 9.04 -0.51 2.29
CA GLY A 45 10.14 -0.29 1.37
C GLY A 45 11.06 -1.51 1.28
N PRO A 46 11.82 -1.64 0.18
CA PRO A 46 12.89 -2.60 0.12
C PRO A 46 13.96 -2.30 1.18
N GLU A 47 14.79 -3.30 1.47
CA GLU A 47 15.98 -3.07 2.28
C GLU A 47 16.88 -1.99 1.64
N PRO A 48 17.38 -1.01 2.44
CA PRO A 48 18.17 0.09 1.93
C PRO A 48 19.37 -0.41 1.10
N GLY A 49 19.46 0.06 -0.15
CA GLY A 49 20.55 -0.28 -1.07
C GLY A 49 20.40 -1.63 -1.80
N VAL A 50 19.33 -2.39 -1.58
CA VAL A 50 19.15 -3.73 -2.18
C VAL A 50 18.03 -3.76 -3.22
N GLY A 51 16.87 -3.17 -2.92
CA GLY A 51 15.67 -3.31 -3.76
C GLY A 51 15.20 -2.03 -4.45
N CYS A 52 14.05 -2.14 -5.13
CA CYS A 52 13.39 -1.02 -5.81
C CYS A 52 12.03 -0.77 -5.14
N ALA A 53 11.83 0.45 -4.62
CA ALA A 53 10.56 0.84 -3.99
C ALA A 53 9.35 0.61 -4.89
N GLY A 54 9.51 0.87 -6.19
CA GLY A 54 8.49 0.61 -7.19
C GLY A 54 8.09 -0.87 -7.32
N ARG A 55 9.00 -1.82 -7.10
CA ARG A 55 8.63 -3.26 -7.05
C ARG A 55 7.83 -3.59 -5.80
N GLY A 56 8.12 -2.93 -4.68
CA GLY A 56 7.37 -3.07 -3.43
C GLY A 56 5.89 -2.72 -3.59
N ILE A 57 5.61 -1.62 -4.29
CA ILE A 57 4.24 -1.18 -4.60
C ILE A 57 3.49 -2.25 -5.39
N ILE A 58 4.11 -2.76 -6.47
CA ILE A 58 3.52 -3.81 -7.32
C ILE A 58 3.20 -5.06 -6.50
N THR A 59 4.17 -5.55 -5.73
CA THR A 59 3.99 -6.73 -4.87
C THR A 59 2.86 -6.53 -3.87
N SER A 60 2.79 -5.35 -3.25
CA SER A 60 1.78 -5.07 -2.23
C SER A 60 0.37 -4.98 -2.81
N ILE A 61 0.21 -4.32 -3.96
CA ILE A 61 -1.09 -4.23 -4.64
C ILE A 61 -1.56 -5.61 -5.08
N ASN A 62 -0.70 -6.39 -5.74
CA ASN A 62 -1.05 -7.73 -6.19
C ASN A 62 -1.47 -8.65 -5.04
N MET A 63 -0.76 -8.57 -3.91
CA MET A 63 -1.10 -9.33 -2.72
C MET A 63 -2.47 -8.92 -2.15
N LEU A 64 -2.76 -7.62 -2.07
CA LEU A 64 -4.08 -7.14 -1.63
C LEU A 64 -5.20 -7.59 -2.57
N GLU A 65 -4.94 -7.70 -3.87
CA GLU A 65 -5.89 -8.27 -4.83
C GLU A 65 -6.12 -9.76 -4.58
N GLN A 66 -5.05 -10.53 -4.34
CA GLN A 66 -5.14 -11.96 -4.02
C GLN A 66 -5.90 -12.22 -2.71
N LEU A 67 -5.77 -11.33 -1.72
CA LEU A 67 -6.49 -11.39 -0.45
C LEU A 67 -7.94 -10.90 -0.54
N GLY A 68 -8.39 -10.44 -1.71
CA GLY A 68 -9.75 -9.93 -1.90
C GLY A 68 -10.02 -8.59 -1.21
N ALA A 69 -8.99 -7.79 -0.94
CA ALA A 69 -9.13 -6.52 -0.22
C ALA A 69 -10.06 -5.54 -0.95
N TYR A 70 -10.11 -5.61 -2.28
CA TYR A 70 -10.92 -4.76 -3.16
C TYR A 70 -12.29 -5.35 -3.52
N GLU A 71 -12.60 -6.59 -3.11
CA GLU A 71 -13.92 -7.21 -3.35
C GLU A 71 -14.96 -6.77 -2.31
N GLN A 72 -14.50 -6.15 -1.23
CA GLN A 72 -15.36 -5.57 -0.20
C GLN A 72 -16.02 -4.28 -0.74
N GLU A 73 -17.19 -3.93 -0.20
CA GLU A 73 -17.85 -2.65 -0.53
C GLU A 73 -16.96 -1.48 -0.07
N LEU A 74 -16.20 -0.92 -1.01
CA LEU A 74 -15.37 0.25 -0.85
C LEU A 74 -15.90 1.36 -1.75
N ASP A 75 -16.20 2.52 -1.17
CA ASP A 75 -16.58 3.70 -1.96
C ASP A 75 -15.35 4.29 -2.68
N TYR A 76 -14.19 4.27 -2.03
CA TYR A 76 -12.95 4.85 -2.53
C TYR A 76 -11.73 4.06 -2.05
N THR A 77 -10.70 4.02 -2.91
CA THR A 77 -9.35 3.54 -2.58
C THR A 77 -8.35 4.65 -2.87
N PHE A 78 -7.54 5.00 -1.88
CA PHE A 78 -6.49 6.01 -2.03
C PHE A 78 -5.10 5.37 -2.03
N TYR A 79 -4.29 5.74 -3.02
CA TYR A 79 -2.88 5.38 -3.10
C TYR A 79 -2.03 6.61 -2.79
N ASP A 80 -1.40 6.63 -1.62
CA ASP A 80 -0.45 7.68 -1.21
C ASP A 80 0.93 7.35 -1.79
N VAL A 81 1.25 7.92 -2.95
CA VAL A 81 2.45 7.61 -3.74
C VAL A 81 3.47 8.75 -3.66
N LEU A 82 4.74 8.38 -3.47
CA LEU A 82 5.86 9.33 -3.42
C LEU A 82 6.06 10.02 -4.77
N GLY A 83 6.10 11.36 -4.76
CA GLY A 83 6.23 12.20 -5.95
C GLY A 83 7.66 12.60 -6.35
N ASP A 84 8.65 12.40 -5.47
CA ASP A 84 10.03 12.89 -5.72
C ASP A 84 10.75 12.12 -6.83
N VAL A 85 10.38 10.85 -7.06
CA VAL A 85 11.00 9.98 -8.07
C VAL A 85 9.90 9.26 -8.84
N VAL A 86 9.76 9.55 -10.12
CA VAL A 86 8.74 8.95 -10.99
C VAL A 86 9.36 7.80 -11.81
N CYS A 87 9.62 6.68 -11.16
CA CYS A 87 10.07 5.46 -11.84
C CYS A 87 8.88 4.56 -12.23
N GLY A 88 9.12 3.57 -13.09
CA GLY A 88 8.05 2.71 -13.63
C GLY A 88 7.23 1.97 -12.58
N GLY A 89 7.75 1.73 -11.38
CA GLY A 89 6.97 1.10 -10.31
C GLY A 89 6.12 2.08 -9.49
N PHE A 90 6.55 3.35 -9.33
CA PHE A 90 5.69 4.39 -8.72
C PHE A 90 4.53 4.76 -9.65
N ALA A 91 4.74 4.69 -10.95
CA ALA A 91 3.69 4.88 -11.95
C ALA A 91 2.77 3.66 -12.11
N MET A 92 3.00 2.55 -11.41
CA MET A 92 2.23 1.32 -11.61
C MET A 92 0.73 1.48 -11.33
N PRO A 93 0.27 2.15 -10.24
CA PRO A 93 -1.17 2.33 -10.01
C PRO A 93 -1.88 3.01 -11.19
N ILE A 94 -1.22 3.98 -11.84
CA ILE A 94 -1.75 4.68 -13.01
C ILE A 94 -1.67 3.77 -14.25
N ARG A 95 -0.51 3.14 -14.48
CA ARG A 95 -0.25 2.33 -15.68
C ARG A 95 -1.17 1.12 -15.77
N GLU A 96 -1.52 0.51 -14.64
CA GLU A 96 -2.37 -0.69 -14.58
C GLU A 96 -3.84 -0.37 -14.29
N GLY A 97 -4.22 0.91 -14.34
CA GLY A 97 -5.61 1.34 -14.18
C GLY A 97 -6.17 1.12 -12.77
N LYS A 98 -5.31 0.96 -11.76
CA LYS A 98 -5.71 0.84 -10.35
C LYS A 98 -6.14 2.19 -9.77
N ALA A 99 -5.57 3.28 -10.29
CA ALA A 99 -5.95 4.65 -9.98
C ALA A 99 -6.39 5.38 -11.25
N GLU A 100 -7.65 5.81 -11.29
CA GLU A 100 -8.23 6.53 -12.42
C GLU A 100 -8.20 8.05 -12.23
N GLU A 101 -8.24 8.51 -10.97
CA GLU A 101 -8.18 9.92 -10.61
C GLU A 101 -6.84 10.23 -9.92
N ILE A 102 -6.11 11.22 -10.46
CA ILE A 102 -4.80 11.63 -9.94
C ILE A 102 -4.88 13.06 -9.41
N ASN A 103 -4.64 13.20 -8.10
CA ASN A 103 -4.60 14.49 -7.41
C ASN A 103 -3.16 14.80 -6.99
N ILE A 104 -2.62 15.96 -7.40
CA ILE A 104 -1.25 16.39 -7.08
C ILE A 104 -1.30 17.48 -6.01
N VAL A 105 -0.66 17.24 -4.87
CA VAL A 105 -0.56 18.20 -3.77
C VAL A 105 0.64 19.12 -3.98
N VAL A 106 0.41 20.44 -3.96
CA VAL A 106 1.44 21.49 -4.12
C VAL A 106 1.24 22.60 -3.07
N SER A 107 2.26 23.42 -2.82
CA SER A 107 2.25 24.55 -1.86
C SER A 107 2.54 25.89 -2.50
#